data_AF-A0A259KWV6-F1
#
_entry.id   AF-A0A259KWV6-F1
#
_cell.length_a   1.000
_cell.length_b   1.000
_cell.length_c   1.000
_cell.angle_alpha   90.00
_cell.angle_beta   90.00
_cell.angle_gamma   90.00
#
_symmetry.space_group_name_H-M   'P 1'
#
loop_
_entity.id
_entity.type
_entity.pdbx_description
1 polymer ?
#
loop_
_entity_poly.entity_id
_entity_poly.type
_entity_poly.pdbx_seq_one_letter_code
_entity_poly.pdbx_strand_id
1 'polypeptide(L)' 'MPQAKLVQTQRQAGVTDIGPALGGCRMFPYATETEALRDVLRLSRGMTLKSSLAGLALGGGKAVIIGDPHTGKSQALLHA' A
#
# COMPACT_ATOMS: atom_id res chain seq x y z
N MET A 1 17.87 -6.07 15.07
CA MET A 1 17.35 -6.13 13.68
C MET A 1 16.30 -5.04 13.55
N PRO A 2 16.38 -4.11 12.58
CA PRO A 2 15.34 -3.10 12.42
C PRO A 2 14.05 -3.82 12.03
N GLN A 3 13.00 -3.62 12.83
CA GLN A 3 11.71 -4.25 12.59
C GLN A 3 11.12 -3.71 11.28
N ALA A 4 10.63 -4.59 10.41
CA ALA A 4 9.95 -4.17 9.20
C ALA A 4 8.70 -3.34 9.55
N LYS A 5 8.52 -2.18 8.91
CA LYS A 5 7.45 -1.23 9.24
C LYS A 5 6.38 -1.20 8.17
N LEU A 6 5.12 -1.44 8.55
CA LEU A 6 3.98 -1.33 7.66
C LEU A 6 3.53 0.14 7.53
N VAL A 7 3.38 0.61 6.29
CA VAL A 7 2.85 1.93 5.93
C VAL A 7 1.68 1.72 4.96
N GLN A 8 0.49 2.18 5.33
CA GLN A 8 -0.73 1.99 4.54
C GLN A 8 -1.44 3.32 4.37
N THR A 9 -2.18 3.48 3.28
CA THR A 9 -3.12 4.59 3.18
C THR A 9 -4.28 4.35 4.13
N GLN A 10 -4.32 5.07 5.26
CA GLN A 10 -5.53 5.19 6.06
C GLN A 10 -6.60 5.93 5.24
N ARG A 11 -7.87 5.54 5.42
CA ARG A 11 -9.06 6.07 4.73
C ARG A 11 -8.92 7.57 4.37
N GLN A 12 -8.51 7.89 3.15
CA GLN A 12 -8.70 9.23 2.62
C GLN A 12 -10.06 9.22 1.93
N ALA A 13 -11.03 9.89 2.56
CA ALA A 13 -12.44 9.99 2.19
C ALA A 13 -12.69 10.79 0.88
N GLY A 14 -11.80 10.71 -0.12
CA GLY A 14 -11.94 11.44 -1.39
C GLY A 14 -11.83 10.58 -2.65
N VAL A 15 -11.76 9.24 -2.50
CA VAL A 15 -11.46 8.30 -3.59
C VAL A 15 -12.33 7.03 -3.57
N THR A 16 -13.10 6.81 -2.51
CA THR A 16 -13.90 5.57 -2.31
C THR A 16 -15.38 5.70 -2.66
N ASP A 17 -15.78 6.70 -3.44
CA ASP A 17 -17.21 6.92 -3.78
C ASP A 17 -17.84 5.75 -4.57
N ILE A 18 -17.02 4.82 -5.05
CA ILE A 18 -17.41 3.73 -5.96
C ILE A 18 -17.31 2.33 -5.35
N GLY A 19 -16.86 2.17 -4.09
CA GLY A 19 -16.80 0.86 -3.41
C GLY A 19 -15.56 0.63 -2.53
N PRO A 20 -15.36 -0.60 -1.99
CA PRO A 20 -14.22 -0.92 -1.14
C PRO A 20 -12.89 -0.74 -1.89
N ALA A 21 -11.83 -0.38 -1.17
CA ALA A 21 -10.51 -0.18 -1.77
C ALA A 21 -9.83 -1.53 -2.05
N LEU A 22 -9.41 -1.75 -3.30
CA LEU A 22 -8.55 -2.87 -3.69
C LEU A 22 -7.10 -2.38 -3.90
N GLY A 23 -6.14 -3.12 -3.38
CA GLY A 23 -4.74 -2.77 -3.50
C GLY A 23 -3.80 -3.88 -3.03
N GLY A 24 -2.70 -4.09 -3.74
CA GLY A 24 -1.69 -5.07 -3.32
C GLY A 24 -0.76 -4.54 -2.21
N CYS A 25 -0.19 -5.44 -1.42
CA CYS A 25 0.90 -5.15 -0.49
C CYS A 25 2.26 -5.31 -1.20
N ARG A 26 3.20 -4.37 -0.98
CA ARG A 26 4.58 -4.44 -1.50
C ARG A 26 5.58 -4.28 -0.36
N MET A 27 6.58 -5.15 -0.27
CA MET A 27 7.73 -4.95 0.61
C MET A 27 8.87 -4.32 -0.19
N PHE A 28 9.49 -3.26 0.33
CA PHE A 28 10.59 -2.56 -0.34
C PHE A 28 11.52 -1.84 0.65
N PRO A 29 12.85 -1.83 0.42
CA PRO A 29 13.80 -1.19 1.32
C PRO A 29 13.85 0.33 1.09
N TYR A 30 12.82 1.05 1.54
CA TYR A 30 12.84 2.52 1.52
C TYR A 30 13.88 3.07 2.50
N ALA A 31 14.53 4.17 2.14
CA ALA A 31 15.52 4.80 3.01
C ALA A 31 14.84 5.56 4.17
N THR A 32 13.64 6.11 3.93
CA THR A 32 12.88 6.86 4.93
C THR A 32 11.40 6.53 4.88
N GLU A 33 10.71 6.77 6.00
CA GLU A 33 9.25 6.64 6.05
C GLU A 33 8.53 7.62 5.11
N THR A 34 9.09 8.81 4.91
CA THR A 34 8.56 9.82 3.99
C THR A 34 8.56 9.32 2.54
N GLU A 35 9.59 8.59 2.12
CA GLU A 35 9.62 7.94 0.80
C GLU A 35 8.56 6.86 0.68
N ALA A 36 8.41 6.01 1.70
CA ALA A 36 7.37 4.99 1.75
C ALA A 36 5.96 5.61 1.69
N LEU A 37 5.74 6.71 2.41
CA LEU A 37 4.47 7.45 2.43
C LEU A 37 4.18 8.08 1.06
N ARG A 38 5.17 8.71 0.43
CA ARG A 38 5.01 9.28 -0.92
C ARG A 38 4.64 8.20 -1.93
N ASP A 39 5.31 7.05 -1.86
CA ASP A 39 5.06 5.95 -2.80
C ASP A 39 3.70 5.29 -2.58
N VAL A 40 3.31 5.02 -1.33
CA VAL A 40 2.00 4.42 -1.04
C VAL A 40 0.85 5.31 -1.50
N LEU A 41 0.93 6.64 -1.27
CA LEU A 41 -0.09 7.59 -1.73
C LEU A 41 -0.17 7.67 -3.26
N ARG A 42 0.98 7.69 -3.94
CA ARG A 42 1.05 7.70 -5.41
C ARG A 42 0.42 6.43 -6.00
N LEU A 43 0.75 5.27 -5.43
CA LEU A 43 0.25 3.99 -5.91
C LEU A 43 -1.26 3.80 -5.62
N SER A 44 -1.77 4.22 -4.46
CA SER A 44 -3.21 4.18 -4.17
C SER A 44 -4.03 5.01 -5.15
N ARG A 45 -3.55 6.21 -5.52
CA ARG A 45 -4.17 7.01 -6.59
C ARG A 45 -4.15 6.29 -7.94
N GLY A 46 -3.02 5.68 -8.30
CA GLY A 46 -2.92 4.88 -9.53
C GLY A 46 -3.91 3.72 -9.55
N MET A 47 -4.12 3.03 -8.43
CA MET A 47 -5.10 1.95 -8.32
C MET A 47 -6.55 2.45 -8.47
N THR A 48 -6.84 3.65 -7.99
CA THR A 48 -8.16 4.27 -8.15
C THR A 48 -8.47 4.50 -9.61
N LEU A 49 -7.53 5.12 -10.33
CA LEU A 49 -7.66 5.38 -11.75
C LEU A 49 -7.76 4.08 -12.54
N LYS A 50 -6.96 3.07 -12.17
CA LYS A 50 -7.01 1.75 -12.81
C LYS A 50 -8.37 1.07 -12.63
N SER A 51 -8.92 1.07 -11.43
CA SER A 51 -10.24 0.48 -11.15
C SER A 51 -11.35 1.24 -11.88
N SER A 52 -11.29 2.57 -11.90
CA SER A 52 -12.25 3.43 -12.60
C SER A 52 -12.22 3.19 -14.12
N LEU A 53 -11.04 3.15 -14.74
CA LEU A 53 -10.90 2.87 -16.17
C LEU A 53 -11.31 1.43 -16.54
N ALA A 54 -11.19 0.49 -15.60
CA ALA A 54 -11.66 -0.88 -15.77
C ALA A 54 -13.17 -1.05 -15.54
N GLY A 55 -13.89 0.01 -15.19
CA GLY A 55 -15.33 -0.05 -14.90
C GLY A 55 -15.68 -0.84 -13.63
N LEU A 56 -14.74 -0.96 -12.68
CA LEU A 56 -14.94 -1.69 -11.45
C LEU A 56 -15.52 -0.79 -10.36
N ALA A 57 -16.49 -1.30 -9.61
CA ALA A 57 -17.03 -0.66 -8.40
C ALA A 57 -16.08 -0.86 -7.20
N LEU A 58 -14.82 -0.44 -7.38
CA LEU A 58 -13.74 -0.57 -6.40
C LEU A 58 -12.95 0.74 -6.33
N GLY A 59 -12.63 1.18 -5.11
CA GLY A 59 -11.66 2.23 -4.87
C GLY A 59 -10.21 1.74 -5.05
N GLY A 60 -9.24 2.65 -4.91
CA GLY A 60 -7.82 2.31 -4.96
C GLY A 60 -7.14 2.36 -3.59
N GLY A 61 -6.51 1.25 -3.21
CA GLY A 61 -5.68 1.16 -2.01
C GLY A 61 -4.24 0.76 -2.33
N LYS A 62 -3.36 0.90 -1.33
CA LYS A 62 -2.01 0.35 -1.35
C LYS A 62 -1.50 0.20 0.09
N ALA A 63 -0.75 -0.88 0.31
CA ALA A 63 0.08 -1.06 1.47
C ALA A 63 1.54 -1.25 1.04
N VAL A 64 2.47 -0.68 1.81
CA VAL A 64 3.89 -0.94 1.68
C VAL A 64 4.51 -1.36 3.01
N ILE A 65 5.43 -2.31 2.98
CA ILE A 65 6.24 -2.72 4.13
C ILE A 65 7.67 -2.24 3.88
N ILE A 66 8.22 -1.43 4.78
CA ILE A 66 9.61 -1.01 4.75
C ILE A 66 10.47 -2.19 5.21
N GLY A 67 11.28 -2.73 4.30
CA GLY A 67 12.21 -3.82 4.57
C GLY A 67 12.67 -4.54 3.28
N ASP A 68 13.73 -5.34 3.40
CA ASP A 68 14.24 -6.14 2.28
C ASP A 68 13.34 -7.38 2.06
N PRO A 69 12.72 -7.55 0.86
CA PRO A 69 11.86 -8.68 0.57
C PRO A 69 12.58 -10.04 0.53
N HIS A 70 13.92 -10.05 0.44
CA HIS A 70 14.72 -11.28 0.40
C HIS A 70 15.10 -11.80 1.78
N THR A 71 15.22 -10.91 2.76
CA THR A 71 15.74 -11.26 4.10
C THR A 71 14.79 -10.89 5.24
N GLY A 72 13.88 -9.94 5.04
CA GLY A 72 13.04 -9.36 6.10
C GLY A 72 11.68 -10.04 6.30
N LYS A 73 11.38 -11.14 5.60
CA LYS A 73 10.08 -11.83 5.73
C LYS A 73 10.09 -12.79 6.91
N SER A 74 9.06 -12.75 7.73
CA SER A 74 8.80 -13.74 8.78
C SER A 74 7.29 -14.04 8.83
N GLN A 75 6.92 -15.21 9.35
CA GLN A 75 5.51 -15.56 9.54
C GLN A 75 4.79 -14.52 10.42
N ALA A 76 5.43 -14.11 11.52
CA ALA A 76 4.88 -13.08 12.40
C ALA A 76 4.62 -11.75 11.68
N LEU A 77 5.50 -11.34 10.75
CA LEU A 77 5.29 -10.13 9.95
C LEU A 77 4.14 -10.26 8.94
N LEU A 78 3.97 -11.43 8.34
CA LEU A 78 2.96 -11.66 7.29
C LEU A 78 1.56 -11.93 7.84
N HIS A 79 1.45 -12.35 9.11
CA HIS A 79 0.19 -12.56 9.81
C HIS A 79 -0.31 -11.34 10.61
N ALA A 80 0.48 -10.25 10.66
CA ALA A 80 0.13 -8.99 11.33
C ALA A 80 -0.83 -8.12 10.50
#